data_AF-A0A1G7H0N5-F1
#
_entry.id   AF-A0A1G7H0N5-F1
#
_cell.length_a   1.000
_cell.length_b   1.000
_cell.length_c   1.000
_cell.angle_alpha   90.00
_cell.angle_beta   90.00
_cell.angle_gamma   90.00
#
_symmetry.space_group_name_H-M   'P 1'
#
loop_
_entity.id
_entity.type
_entity.pdbx_description
1 polymer ?
#
loop_
_entity_poly.entity_id
_entity_poly.type
_entity_poly.pdbx_seq_one_letter_code
_entity_poly.pdbx_strand_id
1 'polypeptide(L)'
;MFAQKSKKPMSVNDLLGTVDAMRDQIAALREDRTQVENAPRPLAEVMGDLDDHLDFLSTASVDALGLHGLRARGVPVELKASAPITLGLLVAVAREPLRRILEEQLGDLEAARPGMAEADRQARLAELDGQILRAEMAEEGAIRGLEGLGVSIQRRADLNPLVALAADQALAG
;
A
#
# COMPACT_ATOMS: atom_id res chain seq x y z
N MET A 1 -23.26 -46.00 -9.24
CA MET A 1 -24.42 -45.12 -9.52
C MET A 1 -24.42 -44.00 -8.50
N PHE A 2 -23.94 -42.80 -8.86
CA PHE A 2 -24.01 -41.62 -7.99
C PHE A 2 -25.28 -40.84 -8.33
N ALA A 3 -26.18 -40.70 -7.36
CA ALA A 3 -27.40 -39.92 -7.51
C ALA A 3 -27.04 -38.43 -7.65
N GLN A 4 -27.31 -37.85 -8.80
CA GLN A 4 -27.26 -36.40 -9.02
C GLN A 4 -28.30 -35.74 -8.09
N LYS A 5 -27.85 -35.08 -7.02
CA LYS A 5 -28.72 -34.22 -6.22
C LYS A 5 -29.17 -33.06 -7.11
N SER A 6 -30.46 -33.05 -7.47
CA SER A 6 -31.10 -31.93 -8.17
C SER A 6 -30.89 -30.65 -7.35
N LYS A 7 -30.20 -29.66 -7.93
CA LYS A 7 -29.99 -28.34 -7.32
C LYS A 7 -31.35 -27.64 -7.30
N LYS A 8 -31.89 -27.38 -6.10
CA LYS A 8 -33.13 -26.60 -5.95
C LYS A 8 -32.94 -25.24 -6.61
N PRO A 9 -33.88 -24.76 -7.45
CA PRO A 9 -33.77 -23.41 -8.04
C PRO A 9 -33.73 -22.37 -6.91
N MET A 10 -32.75 -21.46 -6.95
CA MET A 10 -32.68 -20.34 -6.00
C MET A 10 -33.88 -19.43 -6.21
N SER A 11 -34.48 -18.96 -5.12
CA SER A 11 -35.56 -17.97 -5.21
C SER A 11 -35.00 -16.59 -5.53
N VAL A 12 -35.86 -15.69 -6.04
CA VAL A 12 -35.50 -14.28 -6.27
C VAL A 12 -34.93 -13.62 -5.02
N ASN A 13 -35.52 -13.90 -3.84
CA ASN A 13 -35.04 -13.36 -2.58
C ASN A 13 -33.64 -13.90 -2.20
N ASP A 14 -33.35 -15.17 -2.51
CA ASP A 14 -32.02 -15.75 -2.26
C ASP A 14 -30.96 -15.07 -3.16
N LEU A 15 -31.32 -14.79 -4.41
CA LEU A 15 -30.42 -14.12 -5.36
C LEU A 15 -30.19 -12.65 -4.98
N LEU A 16 -31.23 -11.93 -4.54
CA LEU A 16 -31.09 -10.57 -4.03
C LEU A 16 -30.14 -10.52 -2.83
N GLY A 17 -30.34 -11.40 -1.84
CA GLY A 17 -29.44 -11.50 -0.69
C GLY A 17 -28.01 -11.89 -1.08
N THR A 18 -27.85 -12.66 -2.15
CA THR A 18 -26.53 -13.02 -2.69
C THR A 18 -25.84 -11.80 -3.31
N VAL A 19 -26.55 -10.96 -4.07
CA VAL A 19 -25.99 -9.72 -4.64
C VAL A 19 -25.55 -8.76 -3.54
N ASP A 20 -26.38 -8.57 -2.50
CA ASP A 20 -26.02 -7.69 -1.38
C ASP A 20 -24.78 -8.21 -0.63
N ALA A 21 -24.72 -9.52 -0.34
CA ALA A 21 -23.55 -10.13 0.29
C ALA A 21 -22.28 -9.98 -0.56
N MET A 22 -22.37 -10.10 -1.88
CA MET A 22 -21.23 -9.89 -2.79
C MET A 22 -20.78 -8.43 -2.80
N ARG A 23 -21.70 -7.46 -2.73
CA ARG A 23 -21.36 -6.04 -2.65
C ARG A 23 -20.63 -5.70 -1.36
N ASP A 24 -21.09 -6.23 -0.24
CA ASP A 24 -20.43 -6.08 1.06
C ASP A 24 -19.02 -6.70 1.02
N GLN A 25 -18.89 -7.88 0.41
CA GLN A 25 -17.59 -8.53 0.23
C GLN A 25 -16.64 -7.69 -0.64
N ILE A 26 -17.11 -7.11 -1.74
CA ILE A 26 -16.28 -6.28 -2.62
C ILE A 26 -15.85 -5.00 -1.92
N ALA A 27 -16.74 -4.38 -1.13
CA ALA A 27 -16.42 -3.23 -0.31
C ALA A 27 -15.31 -3.56 0.69
N ALA A 28 -15.42 -4.67 1.42
CA ALA A 28 -14.41 -5.14 2.36
C ALA A 28 -13.06 -5.43 1.67
N LEU A 29 -13.06 -6.12 0.53
CA LEU A 29 -11.83 -6.41 -0.21
C LEU A 29 -11.12 -5.14 -0.70
N ARG A 30 -11.88 -4.11 -1.08
CA ARG A 30 -11.32 -2.81 -1.51
C ARG A 30 -10.78 -2.00 -0.32
N GLU A 31 -11.40 -2.11 0.83
CA GLU A 31 -10.86 -1.55 2.07
C GLU A 31 -9.54 -2.23 2.43
N ASP A 32 -9.48 -3.56 2.42
CA ASP A 32 -8.24 -4.33 2.65
C ASP A 32 -7.14 -3.93 1.66
N ARG A 33 -7.49 -3.78 0.37
CA ARG A 33 -6.56 -3.31 -0.66
C ARG A 33 -6.01 -1.93 -0.33
N THR A 34 -6.86 -1.02 0.13
CA THR A 34 -6.47 0.34 0.55
C THR A 34 -5.56 0.29 1.78
N GLN A 35 -5.79 -0.62 2.72
CA GLN A 35 -4.94 -0.79 3.90
C GLN A 35 -3.54 -1.29 3.51
N VAL A 36 -3.46 -2.25 2.58
CA VAL A 36 -2.19 -2.79 2.04
C VAL A 36 -1.44 -1.73 1.25
N GLU A 37 -2.12 -0.99 0.38
CA GLU A 37 -1.52 0.09 -0.42
C GLU A 37 -0.88 1.15 0.48
N ASN A 38 -1.54 1.49 1.58
CA ASN A 38 -1.06 2.49 2.52
C ASN A 38 -0.07 1.95 3.57
N ALA A 39 0.25 0.65 3.58
CA ALA A 39 1.10 0.06 4.61
C ALA A 39 2.48 0.76 4.67
N PRO A 40 3.06 1.04 5.84
CA PRO A 40 4.39 1.62 5.94
C PRO A 40 5.46 0.75 5.30
N ARG A 41 6.64 1.31 5.04
CA ARG A 41 7.81 0.52 4.67
C ARG A 41 8.39 -0.18 5.90
N PRO A 42 9.08 -1.33 5.75
CA PRO A 42 9.71 -2.00 6.88
C PRO A 42 10.71 -1.08 7.58
N LEU A 43 10.69 -1.09 8.92
CA LEU A 43 11.59 -0.28 9.75
C LEU A 43 13.07 -0.42 9.32
N ALA A 44 13.51 -1.63 9.01
CA ALA A 44 14.90 -1.89 8.60
C ALA A 44 15.30 -1.11 7.33
N GLU A 45 14.42 -1.01 6.34
CA GLU A 45 14.68 -0.23 5.12
C GLU A 45 14.70 1.27 5.41
N VAL A 46 13.75 1.74 6.24
CA VAL A 46 13.67 3.15 6.65
C VAL A 46 14.93 3.56 7.43
N MET A 47 15.43 2.68 8.30
CA MET A 47 16.66 2.92 9.05
C MET A 47 17.89 2.95 8.13
N GLY A 48 17.93 2.11 7.10
CA GLY A 48 18.97 2.17 6.06
C GLY A 48 18.99 3.53 5.34
N ASP A 49 17.83 3.99 4.87
CA ASP A 49 17.70 5.29 4.20
C ASP A 49 18.05 6.46 5.13
N LEU A 50 17.69 6.35 6.42
CA LEU A 50 18.05 7.33 7.44
C LEU A 50 19.56 7.39 7.63
N ASP A 51 20.21 6.23 7.75
CA ASP A 51 21.66 6.13 7.91
C ASP A 51 22.39 6.79 6.72
N ASP A 52 21.97 6.49 5.48
CA ASP A 52 22.50 7.10 4.26
C ASP A 52 22.29 8.63 4.25
N HIS A 53 21.12 9.09 4.70
CA HIS A 53 20.81 10.52 4.75
C HIS A 53 21.64 11.26 5.81
N LEU A 54 21.85 10.67 6.99
CA LEU A 54 22.70 11.24 8.04
C LEU A 54 24.16 11.35 7.57
N ASP A 55 24.66 10.34 6.87
CA ASP A 55 26.02 10.34 6.33
C ASP A 55 26.20 11.39 5.23
N PHE A 56 25.19 11.56 4.37
CA PHE A 56 25.13 12.64 3.39
C PHE A 56 25.16 14.02 4.04
N LEU A 57 24.31 14.27 5.04
CA LEU A 57 24.23 15.56 5.75
C LEU A 57 25.55 15.92 6.44
N SER A 58 26.18 14.93 7.09
CA SER A 58 27.48 15.08 7.73
C SER A 58 28.56 15.47 6.71
N THR A 59 28.67 14.70 5.63
CA THR A 59 29.69 14.91 4.58
C THR A 59 29.50 16.26 3.90
N ALA A 60 28.29 16.57 3.44
CA ALA A 60 27.98 17.83 2.77
C ALA A 60 28.27 19.04 3.65
N SER A 61 28.00 18.94 4.95
CA SER A 61 28.23 20.04 5.90
C SER A 61 29.71 20.25 6.21
N VAL A 62 30.51 19.17 6.32
CA VAL A 62 31.96 19.26 6.50
C VAL A 62 32.62 19.87 5.25
N ASP A 63 32.20 19.46 4.06
CA ASP A 63 32.70 20.01 2.80
C ASP A 63 32.36 21.51 2.67
N ALA A 64 31.15 21.89 3.08
CA ALA A 64 30.69 23.27 3.06
C ALA A 64 31.48 24.20 4.01
N LEU A 65 32.18 23.67 5.02
CA LEU A 65 33.09 24.47 5.86
C LEU A 65 34.31 24.98 5.09
N GLY A 66 34.59 24.46 3.90
CA GLY A 66 35.69 24.93 3.06
C GLY A 66 37.05 24.72 3.73
N LEU A 67 37.23 23.59 4.45
CA LEU A 67 38.45 23.29 5.20
C LEU A 67 39.73 23.31 4.34
N HIS A 68 39.61 23.15 3.02
CA HIS A 68 40.71 23.36 2.08
C HIS A 68 41.35 24.76 2.19
N GLY A 69 40.54 25.78 2.50
CA GLY A 69 41.02 27.15 2.73
C GLY A 69 41.96 27.28 3.93
N LEU A 70 41.82 26.43 4.95
CA LEU A 70 42.71 26.42 6.13
C LEU A 70 44.15 26.00 5.77
N ARG A 71 44.33 25.28 4.66
CA ARG A 71 45.66 24.86 4.17
C ARG A 71 46.27 25.90 3.23
N ALA A 72 45.50 26.85 2.72
CA ALA A 72 46.00 27.90 1.84
C ALA A 72 46.68 29.01 2.67
N ARG A 73 47.89 29.43 2.29
CA ARG A 73 48.55 30.57 2.95
C ARG A 73 47.85 31.88 2.57
N GLY A 74 47.58 32.71 3.56
CA GLY A 74 47.18 34.11 3.38
C GLY A 74 45.70 34.35 3.05
N VAL A 75 44.85 33.32 3.11
CA VAL A 75 43.40 33.48 2.95
C VAL A 75 42.73 33.42 4.34
N PRO A 76 42.01 34.47 4.77
CA PRO A 76 41.23 34.41 6.00
C PRO A 76 40.11 33.37 5.84
N VAL A 77 39.97 32.49 6.83
CA VAL A 77 38.91 31.47 6.82
C VAL A 77 37.68 32.04 7.51
N GLU A 78 36.62 32.24 6.74
CA GLU A 78 35.29 32.56 7.26
C GLU A 78 34.46 31.28 7.32
N LEU A 79 34.15 30.84 8.54
CA LEU A 79 33.22 29.74 8.75
C LEU A 79 31.80 30.23 8.53
N LYS A 80 31.17 29.79 7.45
CA LYS A 80 29.76 30.08 7.17
C LYS A 80 28.90 29.08 7.94
N ALA A 81 28.24 29.56 8.99
CA ALA A 81 27.20 28.80 9.67
C ALA A 81 25.84 29.11 9.02
N SER A 82 25.19 28.07 8.50
CA SER A 82 23.78 28.13 8.08
C SER A 82 23.04 26.99 8.79
N ALA A 83 21.71 27.08 8.92
CA ALA A 83 20.95 26.03 9.59
C ALA A 83 21.20 24.61 9.05
N PRO A 84 21.29 24.38 7.71
CA PRO A 84 21.65 23.07 7.16
C PRO A 84 23.07 22.61 7.55
N ILE A 85 24.05 23.52 7.50
CA ILE A 85 25.44 23.22 7.88
C ILE A 85 25.50 22.86 9.37
N THR A 86 24.85 23.65 10.24
CA THR A 86 24.82 23.39 11.67
C THR A 86 24.17 22.04 11.99
N LEU A 87 23.08 21.68 11.29
CA LEU A 87 22.43 20.38 11.46
C LEU A 87 23.36 19.23 11.04
N GLY A 88 24.01 19.31 9.88
CA GLY A 88 24.92 18.24 9.46
C GLY A 88 26.17 18.15 10.32
N LEU A 89 26.68 19.26 10.86
CA LEU A 89 27.76 19.22 11.87
C LEU A 89 27.29 18.61 13.20
N LEU A 90 26.06 18.88 13.62
CA LEU A 90 25.46 18.20 14.78
C LEU A 90 25.37 16.69 14.52
N VAL A 91 24.93 16.29 13.32
CA VAL A 91 24.92 14.87 12.91
C VAL A 91 26.34 14.30 12.93
N ALA A 92 27.35 15.02 12.43
CA ALA A 92 28.73 14.56 12.44
C ALA A 92 29.26 14.27 13.86
N VAL A 93 28.82 15.04 14.87
CA VAL A 93 29.25 14.88 16.26
C VAL A 93 28.38 13.90 17.05
N ALA A 94 27.08 13.87 16.76
CA ALA A 94 26.07 13.17 17.56
C ALA A 94 25.24 12.18 16.73
N ARG A 95 25.82 11.58 15.67
CA ARG A 95 25.15 10.63 14.77
C ARG A 95 24.44 9.53 15.53
N GLU A 96 25.15 8.82 16.40
CA GLU A 96 24.65 7.64 17.08
C GLU A 96 23.52 7.97 18.09
N PRO A 97 23.66 8.99 18.98
CA PRO A 97 22.53 9.44 19.80
C PRO A 97 21.29 9.86 19.00
N LEU A 98 21.46 10.60 17.90
CA LEU A 98 20.35 11.02 17.05
C LEU A 98 19.67 9.84 16.38
N ARG A 99 20.45 8.93 15.80
CA ARG A 99 19.98 7.69 15.19
C ARG A 99 19.16 6.88 16.18
N ARG A 100 19.64 6.71 17.41
CA ARG A 100 18.93 5.96 18.46
C ARG A 100 17.58 6.58 18.81
N ILE A 101 17.52 7.90 19.00
CA ILE A 101 16.26 8.60 19.30
C ILE A 101 15.26 8.38 18.16
N LEU A 102 15.70 8.49 16.91
CA LEU A 102 14.84 8.27 15.75
C LEU A 102 14.40 6.80 15.63
N GLU A 103 15.30 5.85 15.89
CA GLU A 103 15.00 4.42 15.90
C GLU A 103 13.94 4.08 16.96
N GLU A 104 14.04 4.65 18.16
CA GLU A 104 13.03 4.48 19.22
C GLU A 104 11.67 5.02 18.79
N GLN A 105 11.63 6.24 18.24
CA GLN A 105 10.38 6.84 17.76
C GLN A 105 9.77 6.09 16.56
N LEU A 106 10.59 5.62 15.63
CA LEU A 106 10.13 4.81 14.50
C LEU A 106 9.70 3.42 14.97
N GLY A 107 10.35 2.86 16.00
CA GLY A 107 9.95 1.60 16.63
C GLY A 107 8.56 1.66 17.26
N ASP A 108 8.23 2.77 17.92
CA ASP A 108 6.88 3.00 18.46
C ASP A 108 5.82 3.05 17.35
N LEU A 109 6.15 3.68 16.21
CA LEU A 109 5.27 3.74 15.03
C LEU A 109 5.10 2.37 14.36
N GLU A 110 6.18 1.60 14.24
CA GLU A 110 6.18 0.24 13.69
C GLU A 110 5.31 -0.70 14.56
N ALA A 111 5.39 -0.57 15.89
CA ALA A 111 4.56 -1.35 16.80
C ALA A 111 3.06 -1.05 16.63
N ALA A 112 2.70 0.20 16.34
CA ALA A 112 1.31 0.59 16.06
C ALA A 112 0.84 0.14 14.67
N ARG A 113 1.74 0.15 13.68
CA ARG A 113 1.43 -0.22 12.29
C ARG A 113 2.65 -0.86 11.62
N PRO A 114 2.75 -2.21 11.64
CA PRO A 114 3.87 -2.91 11.04
C PRO A 114 4.05 -2.59 9.56
N GLY A 115 5.31 -2.44 9.16
CA GLY A 115 5.69 -2.22 7.78
C GLY A 115 5.50 -3.47 6.91
N MET A 116 5.38 -3.25 5.61
CA MET A 116 5.25 -4.31 4.61
C MET A 116 6.29 -4.12 3.51
N ALA A 117 7.08 -5.17 3.28
CA ALA A 117 8.07 -5.19 2.21
C ALA A 117 7.39 -5.02 0.84
N GLU A 118 8.07 -4.35 -0.09
CA GLU A 118 7.43 -3.99 -1.37
C GLU A 118 7.03 -5.22 -2.19
N ALA A 119 7.84 -6.29 -2.17
CA ALA A 119 7.51 -7.53 -2.86
C ALA A 119 6.23 -8.18 -2.29
N ASP A 120 6.08 -8.19 -0.96
CA ASP A 120 4.89 -8.73 -0.29
C ASP A 120 3.66 -7.85 -0.54
N ARG A 121 3.84 -6.52 -0.55
CA ARG A 121 2.80 -5.55 -0.90
C ARG A 121 2.26 -5.83 -2.29
N GLN A 122 3.13 -5.94 -3.30
CA GLN A 122 2.73 -6.21 -4.67
C GLN A 122 2.04 -7.57 -4.82
N ALA A 123 2.56 -8.61 -4.16
CA ALA A 123 1.93 -9.94 -4.17
C ALA A 123 0.52 -9.90 -3.55
N ARG A 124 0.37 -9.22 -2.41
CA ARG A 124 -0.93 -9.10 -1.73
C ARG A 124 -1.93 -8.25 -2.51
N LEU A 125 -1.49 -7.17 -3.14
CA LEU A 125 -2.33 -6.36 -4.02
C LEU A 125 -2.83 -7.17 -5.22
N ALA A 126 -1.95 -7.91 -5.89
CA ALA A 126 -2.34 -8.77 -7.01
C ALA A 126 -3.34 -9.87 -6.58
N GLU A 127 -3.16 -10.44 -5.39
CA GLU A 127 -4.10 -11.40 -4.82
C GLU A 127 -5.48 -10.76 -4.59
N LEU A 128 -5.52 -9.59 -3.94
CA LEU A 128 -6.74 -8.85 -3.65
C LEU A 128 -7.45 -8.42 -4.94
N ASP A 129 -6.72 -7.92 -5.94
CA ASP A 129 -7.28 -7.57 -7.25
C ASP A 129 -7.92 -8.79 -7.93
N GLY A 130 -7.29 -9.97 -7.84
CA GLY A 130 -7.88 -11.22 -8.33
C GLY A 130 -9.09 -11.70 -7.51
N GLN A 131 -9.17 -11.40 -6.22
CA GLN A 131 -10.35 -11.68 -5.39
C GLN A 131 -11.51 -10.73 -5.71
N ILE A 132 -11.22 -9.43 -5.85
CA ILE A 132 -12.19 -8.41 -6.25
C ILE A 132 -12.79 -8.76 -7.60
N LEU A 133 -11.96 -9.07 -8.60
CA LEU A 133 -12.43 -9.44 -9.94
C LEU A 133 -13.37 -10.66 -9.90
N ARG A 134 -13.01 -11.71 -9.15
CA ARG A 134 -13.87 -12.89 -9.00
C ARG A 134 -15.20 -12.57 -8.32
N ALA A 135 -15.18 -11.75 -7.28
CA ALA A 135 -16.40 -11.32 -6.59
C ALA A 135 -17.29 -10.46 -7.52
N GLU A 136 -16.70 -9.58 -8.32
CA GLU A 136 -17.41 -8.78 -9.32
C GLU A 136 -18.04 -9.65 -10.42
N MET A 137 -17.32 -10.66 -10.92
CA MET A 137 -17.88 -11.62 -11.89
C MET A 137 -19.04 -12.41 -11.29
N ALA A 138 -18.94 -12.83 -10.03
CA ALA A 138 -20.02 -13.53 -9.35
C ALA A 138 -21.25 -12.62 -9.13
N GLU A 139 -21.04 -11.34 -8.78
CA GLU A 139 -22.10 -10.33 -8.67
C GLU A 139 -22.84 -10.18 -10.01
N GLU A 140 -22.11 -9.99 -11.11
CA GLU A 140 -22.70 -9.83 -12.44
C GLU A 140 -23.46 -11.10 -12.87
N GLY A 141 -22.93 -12.29 -12.57
CA GLY A 141 -23.64 -13.55 -12.81
C GLY A 141 -24.99 -13.62 -12.05
N ALA A 142 -25.01 -13.19 -10.78
CA ALA A 142 -26.23 -13.12 -9.99
C ALA A 142 -27.23 -12.07 -10.52
N ILE A 143 -26.74 -10.90 -10.94
CA ILE A 143 -27.55 -9.84 -11.56
C ILE A 143 -28.20 -10.34 -12.85
N ARG A 144 -27.44 -10.98 -13.75
CA ARG A 144 -27.99 -11.55 -14.99
C ARG A 144 -28.99 -12.67 -14.72
N GLY A 145 -28.75 -13.47 -13.68
CA GLY A 145 -29.71 -14.47 -13.21
C GLY A 145 -31.05 -13.85 -12.79
N LEU A 146 -31.01 -12.71 -12.08
CA LEU A 146 -32.19 -11.94 -11.69
C LEU A 146 -32.88 -11.29 -12.90
N GLU A 147 -32.11 -10.73 -13.83
CA GLU A 147 -32.64 -10.16 -15.08
C GLU A 147 -33.37 -11.21 -15.91
N GLY A 148 -32.85 -12.44 -15.99
CA GLY A 148 -33.50 -13.59 -16.64
C GLY A 148 -34.82 -14.01 -15.97
N LEU A 149 -35.03 -13.65 -14.70
CA LEU A 149 -36.29 -13.84 -13.96
C LEU A 149 -37.21 -12.61 -14.05
N GLY A 150 -36.86 -11.61 -14.86
CA GLY A 150 -37.62 -10.37 -15.03
C GLY A 150 -37.38 -9.33 -13.93
N VAL A 151 -36.36 -9.50 -13.09
CA VAL A 151 -36.00 -8.55 -12.03
C VAL A 151 -34.80 -7.72 -12.47
N SER A 152 -35.02 -6.43 -12.74
CA SER A 152 -33.95 -5.51 -13.09
C SER A 152 -33.26 -4.97 -11.84
N ILE A 153 -31.94 -5.10 -11.78
CA ILE A 153 -31.11 -4.53 -10.70
C ILE A 153 -30.11 -3.57 -11.27
N GLN A 154 -29.96 -2.43 -10.61
CA GLN A 154 -28.95 -1.45 -10.99
C GLN A 154 -27.55 -1.98 -10.67
N ARG A 155 -26.69 -2.04 -11.68
CA ARG A 155 -25.25 -2.31 -11.53
C ARG A 155 -24.56 -1.16 -10.81
N ARG A 156 -23.46 -1.45 -10.12
CA ARG A 156 -22.65 -0.42 -9.47
C ARG A 156 -21.96 0.45 -10.52
N ALA A 157 -21.79 1.75 -10.21
CA ALA A 157 -21.20 2.71 -11.14
C ALA A 157 -19.70 2.48 -11.40
N ASP A 158 -19.06 1.74 -10.51
CA ASP A 158 -17.63 1.41 -10.48
C ASP A 158 -17.37 -0.07 -10.82
N LEU A 159 -18.34 -0.74 -11.46
CA LEU A 159 -18.16 -2.09 -11.97
C LEU A 159 -17.04 -2.11 -13.02
N ASN A 160 -16.15 -3.09 -12.93
CA ASN A 160 -15.09 -3.26 -13.91
C ASN A 160 -15.69 -3.48 -15.32
N PRO A 161 -15.28 -2.70 -16.34
CA PRO A 161 -15.84 -2.81 -17.68
C PRO A 161 -15.62 -4.19 -18.32
N LEU A 162 -14.55 -4.91 -17.94
CA LEU A 162 -14.32 -6.28 -18.41
C LEU A 162 -15.37 -7.26 -17.88
N VAL A 163 -15.82 -7.05 -16.65
CA VAL A 163 -16.89 -7.85 -16.03
C VAL A 163 -18.23 -7.52 -16.67
N ALA A 164 -18.52 -6.23 -16.87
CA ALA A 164 -19.75 -5.78 -17.53
C ALA A 164 -19.90 -6.37 -18.94
N LEU A 165 -18.79 -6.51 -19.67
CA LEU A 165 -18.75 -7.05 -21.03
C LEU A 165 -18.51 -8.58 -21.09
N ALA A 166 -18.37 -9.26 -19.95
CA ALA A 166 -18.11 -10.69 -19.92
C ALA A 166 -19.28 -11.48 -20.56
N ALA A 167 -18.96 -12.53 -21.31
CA ALA A 167 -19.97 -13.45 -21.84
C ALA A 167 -20.54 -14.33 -20.71
N ASP A 168 -21.79 -14.79 -20.84
CA ASP A 168 -22.44 -15.62 -19.81
C ASP A 168 -21.64 -16.88 -19.47
N GLN A 169 -20.93 -17.45 -20.45
CA GLN A 169 -20.04 -18.60 -20.27
C GLN A 169 -18.89 -18.30 -19.29
N ALA A 170 -18.38 -17.07 -19.30
CA ALA A 170 -17.31 -16.65 -18.40
C ALA A 170 -17.82 -16.36 -16.97
N LEU A 171 -19.13 -16.09 -16.81
CA LEU A 171 -19.77 -15.82 -15.52
C LEU A 171 -20.31 -17.08 -14.83
N ALA A 172 -20.33 -18.21 -15.53
CA ALA A 172 -20.87 -19.47 -15.02
C ALA A 172 -19.87 -20.32 -14.21
N GLY A 173 -18.63 -19.84 -14.05
CA GLY A 173 -17.55 -20.50 -13.28
C GLY A 173 -17.61 -20.15 -11.81
#